data_AF-A0A7J7GDZ0-F1
#
_entry.id   AF-A0A7J7GDZ0-F1
#
_cell.length_a   1.000
_cell.length_b   1.000
_cell.length_c   1.000
_cell.angle_alpha   90.00
_cell.angle_beta   90.00
_cell.angle_gamma   90.00
#
_symmetry.space_group_name_H-M   'P 1'
#
loop_
_entity.id
_entity.type
_entity.pdbx_description
1 polymer ?
#
loop_
_entity_poly.entity_id
_entity_poly.type
_entity_poly.pdbx_seq_one_letter_code
_entity_poly.pdbx_strand_id
1 'polypeptide(L)'
;MLQQQHVANLLSTEPPDIKLGVGGFSMGAATALYSATCHVFRQYGNGSPYPVNLSAIVGLSGWLPCSRILKNRLERSHEAARHAVSLPILLCHGLGDEVVAYNHGEKSAQTLSSAGFRNLTFRSYNGLGHYTVPEETNEVCHWLTATLGLEG
;
A
#
# COMPACT_ATOMS: atom_id res chain seq x y z
N MET A 1 -12.22 8.46 -4.69
CA MET A 1 -13.29 7.43 -4.66
C MET A 1 -13.41 6.74 -6.01
N LEU A 2 -13.54 7.49 -7.12
CA LEU A 2 -13.63 6.91 -8.48
C LEU A 2 -12.41 6.07 -8.88
N GLN A 3 -11.18 6.53 -8.60
CA GLN A 3 -9.96 5.82 -8.99
C GLN A 3 -9.82 4.45 -8.29
N GLN A 4 -10.22 4.32 -7.03
CA GLN A 4 -10.09 3.06 -6.29
C GLN A 4 -11.14 2.03 -6.67
N GLN A 5 -12.36 2.50 -6.94
CA GLN A 5 -13.39 1.64 -7.52
C GLN A 5 -12.98 1.14 -8.90
N HIS A 6 -12.33 1.99 -9.70
CA HIS A 6 -11.79 1.57 -10.98
C HIS A 6 -10.71 0.49 -10.83
N VAL A 7 -9.74 0.66 -9.90
CA VAL A 7 -8.73 -0.36 -9.60
C VAL A 7 -9.38 -1.68 -9.16
N ALA A 8 -10.35 -1.63 -8.26
CA ALA A 8 -11.02 -2.85 -7.79
C ALA A 8 -11.81 -3.55 -8.90
N ASN A 9 -12.48 -2.79 -9.78
CA ASN A 9 -13.22 -3.36 -10.91
C ASN A 9 -12.28 -4.05 -11.90
N LEU A 10 -11.11 -3.44 -12.19
CA LEU A 10 -10.08 -4.06 -13.04
C LEU A 10 -9.58 -5.38 -12.45
N LEU A 11 -9.35 -5.44 -11.15
CA LEU A 11 -8.85 -6.66 -10.50
C LEU A 11 -9.93 -7.73 -10.27
N SER A 12 -11.21 -7.34 -10.22
CA SER A 12 -12.32 -8.28 -9.98
C SER A 12 -12.64 -9.22 -11.14
N THR A 13 -12.02 -9.00 -12.31
CA THR A 13 -12.20 -9.85 -13.48
C THR A 13 -11.28 -11.08 -13.48
N GLU A 14 -10.32 -11.12 -12.55
CA GLU A 14 -9.38 -12.23 -12.46
C GLU A 14 -10.00 -13.47 -11.79
N PRO A 15 -9.56 -14.69 -12.16
CA PRO A 15 -9.93 -15.92 -11.46
C PRO A 15 -9.58 -15.89 -9.96
N PRO A 16 -10.31 -16.64 -9.11
CA PRO A 16 -10.16 -16.60 -7.65
C PRO A 16 -8.81 -17.11 -7.13
N ASP A 17 -8.06 -17.85 -7.94
CA ASP A 17 -6.73 -18.40 -7.63
C ASP A 17 -5.57 -17.43 -7.97
N ILE A 18 -5.85 -16.30 -8.60
CA ILE A 18 -4.85 -15.27 -8.93
C ILE A 18 -4.58 -14.37 -7.72
N LYS A 19 -3.29 -14.16 -7.42
CA LYS A 19 -2.85 -13.19 -6.40
C LYS A 19 -2.91 -11.77 -6.96
N LEU A 20 -3.65 -10.89 -6.31
CA LEU A 20 -3.90 -9.53 -6.79
C LEU A 20 -3.08 -8.52 -5.99
N GLY A 21 -2.28 -7.71 -6.67
CA GLY A 21 -1.49 -6.64 -6.06
C GLY A 21 -1.92 -5.26 -6.54
N VAL A 22 -1.70 -4.23 -5.73
CA VAL A 22 -1.85 -2.82 -6.16
C VAL A 22 -0.58 -2.06 -5.83
N GLY A 23 0.01 -1.46 -6.87
CA GLY A 23 1.19 -0.61 -6.75
C GLY A 23 0.95 0.77 -7.34
N GLY A 24 1.76 1.75 -6.96
CA GLY A 24 1.78 3.02 -7.66
C GLY A 24 2.90 3.96 -7.21
N PHE A 25 3.06 5.04 -7.97
CA PHE A 25 4.01 6.13 -7.71
C PHE A 25 3.26 7.43 -7.38
N SER A 26 3.74 8.23 -6.43
CA SER A 26 3.15 9.52 -6.04
C SER A 26 1.66 9.41 -5.68
N MET A 27 0.76 10.08 -6.40
CA MET A 27 -0.68 9.95 -6.21
C MET A 27 -1.19 8.51 -6.44
N GLY A 28 -0.51 7.73 -7.30
CA GLY A 28 -0.76 6.31 -7.47
C GLY A 28 -0.40 5.51 -6.23
N ALA A 29 0.71 5.83 -5.55
CA ALA A 29 1.08 5.22 -4.28
C ALA A 29 0.04 5.53 -3.19
N ALA A 30 -0.43 6.77 -3.14
CA ALA A 30 -1.50 7.17 -2.22
C ALA A 30 -2.80 6.40 -2.47
N THR A 31 -3.11 6.15 -3.74
CA THR A 31 -4.26 5.33 -4.16
C THR A 31 -4.07 3.86 -3.75
N ALA A 32 -2.88 3.30 -3.93
CA ALA A 32 -2.54 1.93 -3.52
C ALA A 32 -2.68 1.73 -2.00
N LEU A 33 -2.18 2.67 -1.20
CA LEU A 33 -2.30 2.62 0.26
C LEU A 33 -3.74 2.81 0.73
N TYR A 34 -4.51 3.67 0.06
CA TYR A 34 -5.94 3.76 0.37
C TYR A 34 -6.65 2.44 0.07
N SER A 35 -6.37 1.80 -1.07
CA SER A 35 -6.89 0.47 -1.40
C SER A 35 -6.52 -0.59 -0.35
N ALA A 36 -5.30 -0.53 0.21
CA ALA A 36 -4.89 -1.37 1.33
C ALA A 36 -5.81 -1.20 2.55
N THR A 37 -6.13 0.04 2.93
CA THR A 37 -7.05 0.30 4.04
C THR A 37 -8.46 -0.19 3.73
N CYS A 38 -8.97 0.03 2.51
CA CYS A 38 -10.30 -0.44 2.11
C CYS A 38 -10.40 -1.96 2.11
N HIS A 39 -9.37 -2.64 1.62
CA HIS A 39 -9.25 -4.09 1.63
C HIS A 39 -9.31 -4.63 3.07
N VAL A 40 -8.50 -4.05 3.96
CA VAL A 40 -8.45 -4.45 5.38
C VAL A 40 -9.80 -4.32 6.07
N PHE A 41 -10.53 -3.23 5.80
CA PHE A 41 -11.87 -3.00 6.33
C PHE A 41 -12.99 -3.69 5.54
N ARG A 42 -12.68 -4.37 4.44
CA ARG A 42 -13.63 -4.94 3.46
C ARG A 42 -14.67 -3.94 2.94
N GLN A 43 -14.35 -2.64 2.97
CA GLN A 43 -15.25 -1.56 2.58
C GLN A 43 -14.49 -0.29 2.17
N TYR A 44 -15.10 0.48 1.26
CA TYR A 44 -14.68 1.84 0.93
C TYR A 44 -15.05 2.83 2.04
N GLY A 45 -14.51 4.06 1.96
CA GLY A 45 -14.82 5.12 2.92
C GLY A 45 -16.30 5.56 2.94
N ASN A 46 -17.07 5.29 1.90
CA ASN A 46 -18.52 5.54 1.84
C ASN A 46 -19.37 4.38 2.39
N GLY A 47 -18.74 3.31 2.91
CA GLY A 47 -19.41 2.12 3.44
C GLY A 47 -19.79 1.06 2.40
N SER A 48 -19.57 1.29 1.09
CA SER A 48 -19.77 0.25 0.08
C SER A 48 -18.74 -0.88 0.24
N PRO A 49 -19.10 -2.15 -0.05
CA PRO A 49 -18.16 -3.28 0.05
C PRO A 49 -16.94 -3.12 -0.86
N TYR A 50 -15.76 -3.53 -0.38
CA TYR A 50 -14.54 -3.62 -1.20
C TYR A 50 -14.38 -5.05 -1.73
N PRO A 51 -14.52 -5.30 -3.05
CA PRO A 51 -14.72 -6.65 -3.57
C PRO A 51 -13.42 -7.45 -3.75
N VAL A 52 -12.25 -6.81 -3.65
CA VAL A 52 -10.96 -7.41 -4.01
C VAL A 52 -10.17 -7.88 -2.79
N ASN A 53 -9.57 -9.06 -2.90
CA ASN A 53 -8.65 -9.63 -1.92
C ASN A 53 -7.19 -9.33 -2.34
N LEU A 54 -6.59 -8.29 -1.75
CA LEU A 54 -5.24 -7.87 -2.09
C LEU A 54 -4.20 -8.75 -1.38
N SER A 55 -3.19 -9.16 -2.12
CA SER A 55 -2.08 -10.02 -1.70
C SER A 55 -0.79 -9.24 -1.45
N ALA A 56 -0.61 -8.07 -2.06
CA ALA A 56 0.55 -7.21 -1.86
C ALA A 56 0.25 -5.75 -2.23
N ILE A 57 0.89 -4.80 -1.54
CA ILE A 57 0.78 -3.36 -1.80
C ILE A 57 2.16 -2.76 -1.99
N VAL A 58 2.33 -1.91 -3.00
CA VAL A 58 3.58 -1.16 -3.24
C VAL A 58 3.29 0.33 -3.36
N GLY A 59 4.02 1.16 -2.61
CA GLY A 59 3.94 2.62 -2.70
C GLY A 59 5.30 3.25 -2.90
N LEU A 60 5.51 3.91 -4.03
CA LEU A 60 6.76 4.60 -4.37
C LEU A 60 6.55 6.12 -4.29
N SER A 61 7.40 6.82 -3.54
CA SER A 61 7.42 8.29 -3.41
C SER A 61 6.03 8.89 -3.12
N GLY A 62 5.32 8.32 -2.14
CA GLY A 62 3.91 8.59 -1.87
C GLY A 62 3.58 8.99 -0.44
N TRP A 63 2.28 8.95 -0.12
CA TRP A 63 1.77 9.21 1.23
C TRP A 63 0.51 8.39 1.51
N LEU A 64 0.18 8.19 2.79
CA LEU A 64 -1.04 7.54 3.24
C LEU A 64 -2.19 8.55 3.37
N PRO A 65 -3.25 8.45 2.55
CA PRO A 65 -4.44 9.26 2.74
C PRO A 65 -5.20 8.85 4.01
N CYS A 66 -5.96 9.79 4.58
CA CYS A 66 -6.87 9.52 5.70
C CYS A 66 -6.19 8.89 6.95
N SER A 67 -4.89 9.13 7.12
CA SER A 67 -4.06 8.55 8.20
C SER A 67 -4.63 8.78 9.61
N ARG A 68 -5.24 9.96 9.87
CA ARG A 68 -5.77 10.35 11.19
C ARG A 68 -6.89 9.46 11.72
N ILE A 69 -7.67 8.84 10.82
CA ILE A 69 -8.83 8.01 11.22
C ILE A 69 -8.50 6.51 11.24
N LEU A 70 -7.35 6.11 10.68
CA LEU A 70 -7.01 4.70 10.46
C LEU A 70 -6.92 3.92 11.78
N LYS A 71 -6.11 4.41 12.73
CA LYS A 71 -5.87 3.75 14.01
C LYS A 71 -7.18 3.51 14.78
N ASN A 72 -7.96 4.57 14.97
CA ASN A 72 -9.24 4.50 15.70
C ASN A 72 -10.23 3.53 15.04
N ARG A 73 -10.23 3.41 13.70
CA ARG A 73 -11.10 2.45 13.01
C ARG A 73 -10.61 1.01 13.19
N LEU A 74 -9.30 0.77 13.15
CA LEU A 74 -8.73 -0.57 13.34
C LEU A 74 -8.91 -1.09 14.77
N GLU A 75 -8.74 -0.24 15.78
CA GLU A 75 -8.98 -0.61 17.19
C GLU A 75 -10.43 -1.06 17.46
N ARG A 76 -11.38 -0.62 16.61
CA ARG A 76 -12.80 -0.95 16.72
C ARG A 76 -13.20 -2.22 15.95
N SER A 77 -12.29 -2.83 15.19
CA SER A 77 -12.57 -4.00 14.36
C SER A 77 -11.44 -5.04 14.45
N HIS A 78 -11.68 -6.09 15.24
CA HIS A 78 -10.74 -7.19 15.41
C HIS A 78 -10.42 -7.91 14.09
N GLU A 79 -11.42 -8.05 13.20
CA GLU A 79 -11.22 -8.68 11.90
C GLU A 79 -10.34 -7.83 10.98
N ALA A 80 -10.59 -6.52 10.90
CA ALA A 80 -9.73 -5.61 10.16
C ALA A 80 -8.31 -5.58 10.74
N ALA A 81 -8.17 -5.59 12.07
CA ALA A 81 -6.85 -5.68 12.71
C ALA A 81 -6.08 -6.95 12.28
N ARG A 82 -6.75 -8.10 12.17
CA ARG A 82 -6.13 -9.34 11.67
C ARG A 82 -5.69 -9.21 10.21
N HIS A 83 -6.54 -8.67 9.33
CA HIS A 83 -6.18 -8.45 7.93
C HIS A 83 -4.98 -7.50 7.79
N ALA A 84 -4.92 -6.44 8.60
CA ALA A 84 -3.82 -5.47 8.59
C ALA A 84 -2.48 -6.12 8.95
N VAL A 85 -2.46 -7.03 9.93
CA VAL A 85 -1.24 -7.71 10.38
C VAL A 85 -0.61 -8.54 9.26
N SER A 86 -1.44 -9.23 8.45
CA SER A 86 -0.95 -10.13 7.40
C SER A 86 -0.64 -9.44 6.07
N LEU A 87 -1.26 -8.29 5.77
CA LEU A 87 -1.15 -7.65 4.45
C LEU A 87 0.29 -7.14 4.21
N PRO A 88 1.02 -7.68 3.22
CA PRO A 88 2.35 -7.20 2.87
C PRO A 88 2.29 -5.82 2.21
N ILE A 89 3.09 -4.88 2.72
CA ILE A 89 3.23 -3.53 2.17
C ILE A 89 4.71 -3.17 2.03
N LEU A 90 5.11 -2.78 0.82
CA LEU A 90 6.40 -2.14 0.55
C LEU A 90 6.19 -0.64 0.29
N LEU A 91 6.94 0.18 1.00
CA LEU A 91 7.03 1.61 0.79
C LEU A 91 8.46 1.99 0.46
N CYS A 92 8.65 2.77 -0.60
CA CYS A 92 9.95 3.32 -1.01
C CYS A 92 9.85 4.83 -1.11
N HIS A 93 10.88 5.56 -0.68
CA HIS A 93 10.90 7.02 -0.79
C HIS A 93 12.32 7.57 -0.91
N GLY A 94 12.50 8.56 -1.78
CA GLY A 94 13.75 9.28 -1.91
C GLY A 94 13.95 10.35 -0.84
N LEU A 95 15.15 10.45 -0.27
CA LEU A 95 15.50 11.49 0.71
C LEU A 95 15.57 12.89 0.09
N GLY A 96 15.80 12.98 -1.23
CA GLY A 96 15.85 14.21 -2.00
C GLY A 96 14.55 14.54 -2.72
N ASP A 97 13.42 13.90 -2.37
CA ASP A 97 12.13 14.17 -3.00
C ASP A 97 11.60 15.56 -2.60
N GLU A 98 11.59 16.47 -3.56
CA GLU A 98 11.12 17.86 -3.39
C GLU A 98 9.63 18.05 -3.74
N VAL A 99 8.97 17.04 -4.32
CA VAL A 99 7.55 17.12 -4.71
C VAL A 99 6.67 16.53 -3.62
N VAL A 100 7.01 15.32 -3.17
CA VAL A 100 6.40 14.67 -2.01
C VAL A 100 7.52 14.50 -0.99
N ALA A 101 7.65 15.48 -0.09
CA ALA A 101 8.71 15.48 0.92
C ALA A 101 8.81 14.12 1.64
N TYR A 102 10.02 13.58 1.77
CA TYR A 102 10.31 12.27 2.39
C TYR A 102 9.55 12.01 3.70
N ASN A 103 9.39 13.04 4.53
CA ASN A 103 8.65 12.99 5.79
C ASN A 103 7.19 12.50 5.62
N HIS A 104 6.57 12.70 4.45
CA HIS A 104 5.25 12.14 4.16
C HIS A 104 5.30 10.61 4.03
N GLY A 105 6.29 10.05 3.34
CA GLY A 105 6.50 8.61 3.25
C GLY A 105 6.80 8.01 4.63
N GLU A 106 7.72 8.62 5.37
CA GLU A 106 8.11 8.17 6.72
C GLU A 106 6.93 8.18 7.70
N LYS A 107 6.17 9.29 7.76
CA LYS A 107 4.95 9.38 8.59
C LYS A 107 3.89 8.35 8.18
N SER A 108 3.80 8.04 6.89
CA SER A 108 2.87 7.03 6.38
C SER A 108 3.24 5.64 6.90
N ALA A 109 4.52 5.28 6.82
CA ALA A 109 5.03 4.02 7.35
C ALA A 109 4.82 3.92 8.88
N GLN A 110 5.16 4.98 9.62
CA GLN A 110 4.96 5.04 11.07
C GLN A 110 3.48 4.92 11.45
N THR A 111 2.58 5.57 10.72
CA THR A 111 1.14 5.50 10.98
C THR A 111 0.61 4.10 10.72
N LEU A 112 0.99 3.45 9.61
CA LEU A 112 0.60 2.08 9.29
C LEU A 112 1.09 1.11 10.39
N SER A 113 2.37 1.19 10.75
CA SER A 113 2.96 0.35 11.80
C SER A 113 2.23 0.55 13.14
N SER A 114 1.99 1.81 13.53
CA SER A 114 1.27 2.15 14.77
C SER A 114 -0.20 1.72 14.76
N ALA A 115 -0.81 1.57 13.59
CA ALA A 115 -2.17 1.09 13.42
C ALA A 115 -2.28 -0.45 13.37
N GLY A 116 -1.14 -1.17 13.33
CA GLY A 116 -1.12 -2.63 13.40
C GLY A 116 -0.71 -3.34 12.11
N PHE A 117 -0.30 -2.61 11.06
CA PHE A 117 0.29 -3.23 9.86
C PHE A 117 1.69 -3.73 10.18
N ARG A 118 1.82 -5.04 10.42
CA ARG A 118 3.09 -5.65 10.88
C ARG A 118 3.97 -6.13 9.73
N ASN A 119 3.39 -6.50 8.59
CA ASN A 119 4.12 -6.88 7.40
C ASN A 119 4.41 -5.66 6.51
N LEU A 120 5.19 -4.72 7.04
CA LEU A 120 5.49 -3.44 6.42
C LEU A 120 7.00 -3.24 6.29
N THR A 121 7.47 -2.96 5.08
CA THR A 121 8.84 -2.57 4.78
C THR A 121 8.87 -1.13 4.30
N PHE A 122 9.74 -0.30 4.87
CA PHE A 122 10.00 1.06 4.39
C PHE A 122 11.47 1.19 3.97
N ARG A 123 11.71 1.62 2.74
CA ARG A 123 13.03 1.80 2.14
C ARG A 123 13.27 3.26 1.78
N SER A 124 14.46 3.72 2.11
CA SER A 124 14.88 5.10 1.90
C SER A 124 16.08 5.13 0.96
N TYR A 125 16.03 5.99 -0.05
CA TYR A 125 17.07 6.10 -1.07
C TYR A 125 17.74 7.46 -0.98
N ASN A 126 19.05 7.46 -0.73
CA ASN A 126 19.82 8.70 -0.63
C ASN A 126 20.01 9.36 -2.01
N GLY A 127 19.78 10.67 -2.10
CA GLY A 127 19.91 11.42 -3.35
C GLY A 127 18.79 11.17 -4.39
N LEU A 128 17.85 10.25 -4.12
CA LEU A 128 16.70 10.03 -4.99
C LEU A 128 15.68 11.17 -4.82
N GLY A 129 15.29 11.77 -5.94
CA GLY A 129 14.24 12.79 -6.02
C GLY A 129 12.85 12.21 -6.31
N HIS A 130 11.96 12.98 -6.92
CA HIS A 130 10.61 12.52 -7.29
C HIS A 130 10.60 11.74 -8.61
N TYR A 131 11.33 10.64 -8.67
CA TYR A 131 11.38 9.70 -9.79
C TYR A 131 11.76 8.31 -9.27
N THR A 132 11.87 7.32 -10.16
CA THR A 132 12.29 5.96 -9.82
C THR A 132 13.68 5.68 -10.40
N VAL A 133 14.42 4.77 -9.76
CA VAL A 133 15.76 4.35 -10.20
C VAL A 133 15.83 2.82 -10.30
N PRO A 134 16.75 2.25 -11.12
CA PRO A 134 16.87 0.81 -11.28
C PRO A 134 17.08 0.05 -9.97
N GLU A 135 17.81 0.63 -9.02
CA GLU A 135 18.03 0.05 -7.71
C GLU A 135 16.71 -0.13 -6.95
N GLU A 136 15.84 0.88 -6.98
CA GLU A 136 14.52 0.84 -6.34
C GLU A 136 13.61 -0.18 -7.02
N THR A 137 13.56 -0.18 -8.35
CA THR A 137 12.68 -1.10 -9.09
C THR A 137 13.15 -2.55 -8.98
N ASN A 138 14.46 -2.81 -8.96
CA ASN A 138 15.01 -4.14 -8.69
C ASN A 138 14.63 -4.64 -7.29
N GLU A 139 14.65 -3.77 -6.28
CA GLU A 139 14.20 -4.13 -4.94
C GLU A 139 12.69 -4.44 -4.91
N VAL A 140 11.86 -3.66 -5.62
CA VAL A 140 10.43 -3.95 -5.77
C VAL A 140 10.22 -5.33 -6.41
N CYS A 141 10.96 -5.65 -7.48
CA CYS A 141 10.89 -6.96 -8.13
C CYS A 141 11.23 -8.08 -7.16
N HIS A 142 12.38 -8.00 -6.47
CA HIS A 142 12.79 -9.01 -5.49
C HIS A 142 11.77 -9.17 -4.36
N TRP A 143 11.25 -8.06 -3.84
CA TRP A 143 10.25 -8.08 -2.78
C TRP A 143 8.94 -8.74 -3.25
N LEU A 144 8.47 -8.44 -4.46
CA LEU A 144 7.28 -9.07 -5.04
C LEU A 144 7.47 -10.56 -5.28
N THR A 145 8.61 -10.98 -5.86
CA THR A 145 8.93 -12.40 -6.09
C THR A 145 8.90 -13.18 -4.78
N ALA A 146 9.54 -12.66 -3.73
CA ALA A 146 9.56 -13.30 -2.41
C ALA A 146 8.17 -13.30 -1.75
N THR A 147 7.46 -12.18 -1.79
CA THR A 147 6.15 -12.00 -1.12
C THR A 147 5.05 -12.84 -1.76
N LEU A 148 5.05 -12.92 -3.09
CA LEU A 148 4.03 -13.63 -3.85
C LEU A 148 4.44 -15.06 -4.19
N GLY A 149 5.65 -15.51 -3.81
CA GLY A 149 6.16 -16.84 -4.11
C GLY A 149 6.13 -17.12 -5.62
N LEU A 150 6.59 -16.16 -6.41
CA LEU A 150 6.66 -16.31 -7.86
C LEU A 150 7.89 -17.16 -8.18
N GLU A 151 7.71 -18.29 -8.84
CA GLU A 151 8.82 -19.04 -9.41
C GLU A 151 9.32 -18.28 -10.65
N GLY A 152 10.63 -18.03 -10.69
CA GLY A 152 11.30 -17.30 -11.79
C GLY A 152 11.56 -18.18 -12.99
#